data_AF-A0A765JBW0-F1
#
_entry.id   AF-A0A765JBW0-F1
#
_cell.length_a   1.000
_cell.length_b   1.000
_cell.length_c   1.000
_cell.angle_alpha   90.00
_cell.angle_beta   90.00
_cell.angle_gamma   90.00
#
_symmetry.space_group_name_H-M   'P 1'
#
loop_
_entity.id
_entity.type
_entity.pdbx_description
1 polymer ?
#
loop_
_entity_poly.entity_id
_entity_poly.type
_entity_poly.pdbx_seq_one_letter_code
_entity_poly.pdbx_strand_id
1 'polypeptide(L)'
;MNFIDKAISMMSPGWAVSRLRSRAVIKAYEAAIPTRTHKIKRENRNANQLNQIAGKSLREQARWFDNNHDLVVGALDKMEERVIGAKGIIVEPQPLTVAGTLNNALAEQIRARWAEWSVSPDVTGQYTRPVLERLLLRTWLRDGEVFSQMVAGKMPGLEPVAGVPFWLEAMEPDYVPMEQTDSTNNLIQGIYFNDWQRPKSYIVCKSWPGFATAMVATKLIDAENMLHLKFTRRLNQARGVTLLA
;
A
#
# COMPACT_ATOMS: atom_id res chain seq x y z
N MET A 1 42.11 -5.06 17.20
CA MET A 1 43.26 -5.99 17.12
C MET A 1 43.70 -6.31 18.53
N ASN A 2 43.86 -7.60 18.87
CA ASN A 2 44.39 -7.97 20.19
C ASN A 2 45.92 -7.77 20.22
N PHE A 3 46.53 -7.76 21.41
CA PHE A 3 47.99 -7.61 21.59
C PHE A 3 48.81 -8.60 20.74
N ILE A 4 48.35 -9.85 20.66
CA ILE A 4 48.95 -10.91 19.84
C ILE A 4 48.90 -10.58 18.34
N ASP A 5 47.80 -10.00 17.86
CA ASP A 5 47.66 -9.66 16.43
C ASP A 5 48.60 -8.49 16.04
N LYS A 6 48.92 -7.59 16.99
CA LYS A 6 49.89 -6.50 16.80
C LYS A 6 51.35 -7.00 16.77
N ALA A 7 51.68 -7.96 17.64
CA ALA A 7 53.01 -8.58 17.63
C ALA A 7 53.24 -9.38 16.33
N ILE A 8 52.22 -10.12 15.87
CA ILE A 8 52.27 -10.85 14.61
C ILE A 8 52.35 -9.90 13.42
N SER A 9 51.66 -8.75 13.43
CA SER A 9 51.77 -7.77 12.33
C SER A 9 53.15 -7.14 12.21
N MET A 10 53.88 -7.05 13.32
CA MET A 10 55.24 -6.49 13.34
C MET A 10 56.28 -7.48 12.78
N MET A 11 56.09 -8.78 13.02
CA MET A 11 57.00 -9.83 12.57
C MET A 11 56.66 -10.42 11.20
N SER A 12 55.36 -10.58 10.89
CA SER A 12 54.88 -11.15 9.64
C SER A 12 53.55 -10.50 9.24
N PRO A 13 53.60 -9.39 8.48
CA PRO A 13 52.41 -8.67 8.04
C PRO A 13 51.43 -9.56 7.25
N GLY A 14 51.93 -10.47 6.40
CA GLY A 14 51.10 -11.38 5.61
C GLY A 14 50.31 -12.37 6.46
N TRP A 15 50.91 -12.92 7.52
CA TRP A 15 50.23 -13.82 8.44
C TRP A 15 49.20 -13.09 9.31
N ALA A 16 49.51 -11.87 9.75
CA ALA A 16 48.58 -11.02 10.50
C ALA A 16 47.32 -10.69 9.69
N VAL A 17 47.48 -10.31 8.42
CA VAL A 17 46.36 -10.02 7.51
C VAL A 17 45.51 -11.26 7.27
N SER A 18 46.13 -12.42 7.00
CA SER A 18 45.42 -13.69 6.83
C SER A 18 44.59 -14.06 8.06
N ARG A 19 45.16 -13.91 9.27
CA ARG A 19 44.48 -14.20 10.54
C ARG A 19 43.32 -13.24 10.81
N LEU A 20 43.50 -11.94 10.54
CA LEU A 20 42.41 -10.95 10.67
C LEU A 20 41.27 -11.24 9.69
N ARG A 21 41.58 -11.64 8.45
CA ARG A 21 40.59 -12.08 7.46
C ARG A 21 39.82 -13.30 7.95
N SER A 22 40.50 -14.33 8.44
CA SER A 22 39.84 -15.53 8.99
C SER A 22 38.96 -15.21 10.19
N ARG A 23 39.37 -14.30 11.09
CA ARG A 23 38.54 -13.85 12.21
C ARG A 23 37.32 -13.05 11.76
N ALA A 24 37.44 -12.23 10.73
CA ALA A 24 36.31 -11.51 10.14
C ALA A 24 35.30 -12.49 9.51
N VAL A 25 35.79 -13.54 8.82
CA VAL A 25 34.96 -14.62 8.27
C VAL A 25 34.25 -15.42 9.38
N ILE A 26 34.97 -15.78 10.45
CA ILE A 26 34.37 -16.50 11.60
C ILE A 26 33.30 -15.64 12.27
N LYS A 27 33.54 -14.34 12.49
CA LYS A 27 32.54 -13.43 13.05
C LYS A 27 31.33 -13.22 12.13
N ALA A 28 31.57 -13.17 10.82
CA ALA A 28 30.48 -13.11 9.83
C ALA A 28 29.62 -14.38 9.88
N TYR A 29 30.22 -15.55 10.13
CA TYR A 29 29.52 -16.81 10.30
C TYR A 29 28.87 -16.97 11.69
N GLU A 30 29.47 -16.43 12.74
CA GLU A 30 28.96 -16.44 14.13
C GLU A 30 27.63 -15.68 14.23
N ALA A 31 27.41 -14.63 13.44
CA ALA A 31 26.11 -13.95 13.33
C ALA A 31 24.98 -14.88 12.84
N ALA A 32 25.30 -15.95 12.11
CA ALA A 32 24.34 -16.95 11.63
C ALA A 32 24.17 -18.15 12.59
N ILE A 33 25.03 -18.28 13.61
CA ILE A 33 24.99 -19.35 14.61
C ILE A 33 24.21 -18.88 15.85
N PRO A 34 23.14 -19.59 16.25
CA PRO A 34 22.44 -19.25 17.49
C PRO A 34 23.33 -19.61 18.68
N THR A 35 23.54 -18.66 19.59
CA THR A 35 24.24 -18.90 20.86
C THR A 35 23.29 -18.63 22.03
N ARG A 36 23.68 -19.01 23.25
CA ARG A 36 22.87 -18.78 24.46
C ARG A 36 22.51 -17.29 24.65
N THR A 37 23.42 -16.39 24.28
CA THR A 37 23.24 -14.93 24.37
C THR A 37 22.74 -14.32 23.05
N HIS A 38 22.80 -15.05 21.94
CA HIS A 38 22.33 -14.61 20.63
C HIS A 38 21.28 -15.59 20.07
N LYS A 39 20.02 -15.39 20.47
CA LYS A 39 18.88 -16.12 19.90
C LYS A 39 18.50 -15.51 18.55
N ILE A 40 18.86 -16.19 17.46
CA ILE A 40 18.48 -15.75 16.10
C ILE A 40 16.98 -15.96 15.91
N LYS A 41 16.25 -14.88 15.66
CA LYS A 41 14.87 -14.94 15.17
C LYS A 41 14.91 -14.92 13.64
N ARG A 42 14.36 -15.96 13.00
CA ARG A 42 14.31 -16.08 11.53
C ARG A 42 12.87 -15.97 11.07
N GLU A 43 12.65 -15.29 9.95
CA GLU A 43 11.35 -15.23 9.28
C GLU A 43 11.48 -15.88 7.90
N ASN A 44 11.04 -17.13 7.80
CA ASN A 44 11.14 -17.91 6.57
C ASN A 44 9.92 -17.73 5.66
N ARG A 45 8.83 -17.13 6.17
CA ARG A 45 7.60 -16.94 5.40
C ARG A 45 7.76 -15.79 4.41
N ASN A 46 7.05 -15.88 3.29
CA ASN A 46 6.94 -14.77 2.35
C ASN A 46 5.96 -13.70 2.87
N ALA A 47 5.92 -12.53 2.21
CA ALA A 47 5.07 -11.42 2.64
C ALA A 47 3.58 -11.77 2.63
N ASN A 48 3.13 -12.48 1.58
CA ASN A 48 1.73 -12.85 1.41
C ASN A 48 1.27 -13.85 2.47
N GLN A 49 2.12 -14.81 2.85
CA GLN A 49 1.87 -15.75 3.95
C GLN A 49 1.75 -15.03 5.30
N LEU A 50 2.61 -14.04 5.57
CA LEU A 50 2.50 -13.23 6.78
C LEU A 50 1.20 -12.43 6.81
N ASN A 51 0.84 -11.81 5.69
CA ASN A 51 -0.40 -11.05 5.56
C ASN A 51 -1.63 -11.95 5.69
N GLN A 52 -1.57 -13.18 5.19
CA GLN A 52 -2.68 -14.13 5.29
C GLN A 52 -2.95 -14.52 6.76
N ILE A 53 -1.88 -14.65 7.56
CA ILE A 53 -1.99 -15.02 8.98
C ILE A 53 -2.38 -13.82 9.85
N ALA A 54 -1.71 -12.68 9.66
CA ALA A 54 -1.77 -11.56 10.62
C ALA A 54 -2.46 -10.30 10.08
N GLY A 55 -2.64 -10.16 8.76
CA GLY A 55 -3.05 -8.91 8.13
C GLY A 55 -4.37 -8.35 8.66
N LYS A 56 -5.38 -9.22 8.84
CA LYS A 56 -6.68 -8.84 9.40
C LYS A 56 -6.57 -8.40 10.85
N SER A 57 -5.87 -9.18 11.68
CA SER A 57 -5.68 -8.85 13.10
C SER A 57 -4.89 -7.54 13.29
N LEU A 58 -3.85 -7.31 12.48
CA LEU A 58 -3.08 -6.06 12.52
C LEU A 58 -3.95 -4.86 12.11
N ARG A 59 -4.81 -5.02 11.10
CA ARG A 59 -5.77 -3.99 10.69
C ARG A 59 -6.78 -3.68 11.79
N GLU A 60 -7.35 -4.69 12.42
CA GLU A 60 -8.30 -4.53 13.52
C GLU A 60 -7.66 -3.81 14.72
N GLN A 61 -6.42 -4.18 15.08
CA GLN A 61 -5.66 -3.49 16.12
C GLN A 61 -5.35 -2.03 15.73
N ALA A 62 -4.95 -1.77 14.49
CA ALA A 62 -4.70 -0.42 14.00
C ALA A 62 -5.95 0.46 14.06
N ARG A 63 -7.12 -0.08 13.70
CA ARG A 63 -8.41 0.61 13.85
C ARG A 63 -8.75 0.89 15.31
N TRP A 64 -8.46 -0.05 16.20
CA TRP A 64 -8.62 0.19 17.64
C TRP A 64 -7.73 1.34 18.11
N PHE A 65 -6.47 1.40 17.67
CA PHE A 65 -5.58 2.51 18.01
C PHE A 65 -6.04 3.84 17.43
N ASP A 66 -6.51 3.88 16.18
CA ASP A 66 -7.07 5.09 15.56
C ASP A 66 -8.32 5.60 16.29
N ASN A 67 -9.08 4.72 16.94
CA ASN A 67 -10.27 5.12 17.69
C ASN A 67 -9.98 5.51 19.15
N ASN A 68 -8.94 4.95 19.77
CA ASN A 68 -8.77 4.99 21.23
C ASN A 68 -7.44 5.60 21.70
N HIS A 69 -6.42 5.69 20.86
CA HIS A 69 -5.09 6.15 21.25
C HIS A 69 -4.79 7.55 20.68
N ASP A 70 -4.77 8.53 21.56
CA ASP A 70 -4.52 9.95 21.29
C ASP A 70 -3.27 10.24 20.43
N LEU A 71 -2.13 9.60 20.71
CA LEU A 71 -0.90 9.76 19.92
C LEU A 71 -1.07 9.25 18.49
N VAL A 72 -1.79 8.14 18.31
CA VAL A 72 -2.02 7.56 16.98
C VAL A 72 -2.99 8.44 16.19
N VAL A 73 -4.09 8.86 16.82
CA VAL A 73 -5.05 9.82 16.25
C VAL A 73 -4.31 11.08 15.79
N GLY A 74 -3.56 11.72 16.70
CA GLY A 74 -2.85 12.96 16.40
C GLY A 74 -1.76 12.78 15.32
N ALA A 75 -1.09 11.63 15.28
CA ALA A 75 -0.14 11.33 14.22
C ALA A 75 -0.82 11.20 12.85
N LEU A 76 -1.94 10.45 12.77
CA LEU A 76 -2.70 10.27 11.53
C LEU A 76 -3.33 11.59 11.06
N ASP A 77 -3.93 12.37 11.95
CA ASP A 77 -4.48 13.70 11.65
C ASP A 77 -3.40 14.63 11.07
N LYS A 78 -2.19 14.59 11.64
CA LYS A 78 -1.08 15.40 11.13
C LYS A 78 -0.62 14.93 9.76
N MET A 79 -0.60 13.62 9.51
CA MET A 79 -0.28 13.08 8.18
C MET A 79 -1.32 13.50 7.15
N GLU A 80 -2.61 13.46 7.47
CA GLU A 80 -3.68 13.94 6.60
C GLU A 80 -3.55 15.43 6.25
N GLU A 81 -3.32 16.26 7.26
CA GLU A 81 -3.10 17.70 7.08
C GLU A 81 -1.89 17.98 6.17
N ARG A 82 -0.81 17.22 6.32
CA ARG A 82 0.43 17.43 5.56
C ARG A 82 0.35 16.92 4.12
N VAL A 83 -0.33 15.79 3.90
CA VAL A 83 -0.38 15.16 2.57
C VAL A 83 -1.50 15.74 1.72
N ILE A 84 -2.68 16.03 2.27
CA ILE A 84 -3.86 16.48 1.51
C ILE A 84 -4.34 17.87 1.93
N GLY A 85 -3.92 18.39 3.08
CA GLY A 85 -4.30 19.73 3.51
C GLY A 85 -3.84 20.84 2.55
N ALA A 86 -4.02 22.09 2.96
CA ALA A 86 -3.81 23.26 2.09
C ALA A 86 -2.41 23.37 1.46
N LYS A 87 -1.40 22.73 2.06
CA LYS A 87 -0.01 22.67 1.58
C LYS A 87 0.41 21.27 1.13
N GLY A 88 -0.56 20.39 0.92
CA GLY A 88 -0.36 19.01 0.50
C GLY A 88 -0.21 18.89 -1.01
N ILE A 89 -0.74 17.80 -1.55
CA ILE A 89 -0.72 17.51 -2.98
C ILE A 89 -1.52 18.56 -3.74
N ILE A 90 -0.87 19.21 -4.71
CA ILE A 90 -1.48 20.12 -5.66
C ILE A 90 -1.35 19.49 -7.04
N VAL A 91 -2.48 19.37 -7.74
CA VAL A 91 -2.52 18.85 -9.10
C VAL A 91 -2.66 20.01 -10.08
N GLU A 92 -1.65 20.21 -10.92
CA GLU A 92 -1.69 21.20 -12.00
C GLU A 92 -1.53 20.52 -13.36
N PRO A 93 -2.57 20.55 -14.21
CA PRO A 93 -2.48 19.95 -15.54
C PRO A 93 -1.57 20.77 -16.45
N GLN A 94 -0.60 20.11 -17.08
CA GLN A 94 0.34 20.72 -18.02
C GLN A 94 0.31 19.99 -19.38
N PRO A 95 -0.79 20.08 -20.14
CA PRO A 95 -0.88 19.46 -21.45
C PRO A 95 0.08 20.11 -22.45
N LEU A 96 0.75 19.29 -23.26
CA LEU A 96 1.66 19.74 -24.30
C LEU A 96 0.97 19.66 -25.68
N THR A 97 1.31 20.59 -26.56
CA THR A 97 0.95 20.53 -27.98
C THR A 97 1.81 19.51 -28.71
N VAL A 98 1.45 19.17 -29.95
CA VAL A 98 2.26 18.30 -30.82
C VAL A 98 3.68 18.87 -31.03
N ALA A 99 3.83 20.20 -30.97
CA ALA A 99 5.11 20.89 -31.07
C ALA A 99 5.91 20.91 -29.75
N GLY A 100 5.40 20.31 -28.67
CA GLY A 100 6.06 20.27 -27.35
C GLY A 100 5.91 21.54 -26.52
N THR A 101 5.11 22.51 -26.95
CA THR A 101 4.84 23.73 -26.17
C THR A 101 3.64 23.55 -25.24
N LEU A 102 3.61 24.28 -24.12
CA LEU A 102 2.50 24.21 -23.16
C LEU A 102 1.20 24.76 -23.76
N ASN A 103 0.13 23.97 -23.72
CA ASN A 103 -1.20 24.40 -24.14
C ASN A 103 -1.99 25.00 -22.98
N ASN A 104 -1.81 26.30 -22.75
CA ASN A 104 -2.47 27.02 -21.65
C ASN A 104 -4.01 27.00 -21.74
N ALA A 105 -4.56 27.06 -22.95
CA ALA A 105 -6.01 27.07 -23.15
C ALA A 105 -6.64 25.73 -22.74
N LEU A 106 -6.01 24.62 -23.12
CA LEU A 106 -6.46 23.29 -22.71
C LEU A 106 -6.22 23.05 -21.22
N ALA A 107 -5.09 23.53 -20.67
CA ALA A 107 -4.80 23.45 -19.25
C ALA A 107 -5.92 24.11 -18.42
N GLU A 108 -6.37 25.29 -18.83
CA GLU A 108 -7.47 26.01 -18.16
C GLU A 108 -8.79 25.25 -18.22
N GLN A 109 -9.13 24.67 -19.38
CA GLN A 109 -10.34 23.84 -19.51
C GLN A 109 -10.29 22.62 -18.59
N ILE A 110 -9.14 21.94 -18.52
CA ILE A 110 -8.95 20.79 -17.62
C ILE A 110 -9.07 21.24 -16.17
N ARG A 111 -8.46 22.36 -15.78
CA ARG A 111 -8.57 22.91 -14.41
C ARG A 111 -10.01 23.19 -14.01
N ALA A 112 -10.77 23.85 -14.88
CA ALA A 112 -12.18 24.15 -14.64
C ALA A 112 -12.99 22.86 -14.44
N ARG A 113 -12.91 21.92 -15.37
CA ARG A 113 -13.65 20.64 -15.29
C ARG A 113 -13.22 19.80 -14.08
N TRP A 114 -11.93 19.79 -13.77
CA TRP A 114 -11.41 19.10 -12.59
C TRP A 114 -11.96 19.68 -11.30
N ALA A 115 -12.02 21.02 -11.19
CA ALA A 115 -12.58 21.70 -10.02
C ALA A 115 -14.08 21.44 -9.87
N GLU A 116 -14.84 21.48 -10.98
CA GLU A 116 -16.28 21.20 -10.97
C GLU A 116 -16.57 19.73 -10.62
N TRP A 117 -15.84 18.79 -11.21
CA TRP A 117 -15.91 17.36 -10.89
C TRP A 117 -15.56 17.08 -9.41
N SER A 118 -14.61 17.83 -8.86
CA SER A 118 -14.14 17.69 -7.48
C SER A 118 -15.23 17.98 -6.43
N VAL A 119 -16.37 18.54 -6.82
CA VAL A 119 -17.52 18.76 -5.90
C VAL A 119 -18.15 17.43 -5.47
N SER A 120 -18.24 16.44 -6.36
CA SER A 120 -18.87 15.14 -6.05
C SER A 120 -18.29 14.02 -6.93
N PRO A 121 -16.99 13.68 -6.77
CA PRO A 121 -16.34 12.65 -7.58
C PRO A 121 -16.72 11.21 -7.19
N ASP A 122 -17.31 11.02 -6.01
CA ASP A 122 -17.65 9.70 -5.49
C ASP A 122 -19.00 9.20 -6.01
N VAL A 123 -19.12 7.89 -6.24
CA VAL A 123 -20.36 7.25 -6.73
C VAL A 123 -21.56 7.43 -5.79
N THR A 124 -21.33 7.62 -4.49
CA THR A 124 -22.42 7.81 -3.51
C THR A 124 -22.91 9.26 -3.45
N GLY A 125 -22.15 10.20 -4.01
CA GLY A 125 -22.44 11.64 -3.93
C GLY A 125 -22.25 12.25 -2.53
N GLN A 126 -21.67 11.51 -1.57
CA GLN A 126 -21.53 11.97 -0.18
C GLN A 126 -20.28 12.82 0.06
N TYR A 127 -19.24 12.66 -0.77
CA TYR A 127 -17.93 13.22 -0.51
C TYR A 127 -17.49 14.15 -1.65
N THR A 128 -16.98 15.33 -1.27
CA THR A 128 -16.14 16.15 -2.14
C THR A 128 -14.77 15.50 -2.29
N ARG A 129 -14.02 15.83 -3.34
CA ARG A 129 -12.68 15.27 -3.60
C ARG A 129 -11.74 15.38 -2.38
N PRO A 130 -11.57 16.53 -1.72
CA PRO A 130 -10.64 16.62 -0.59
C PRO A 130 -11.05 15.76 0.61
N VAL A 131 -12.35 15.58 0.85
CA VAL A 131 -12.85 14.70 1.92
C VAL A 131 -12.60 13.25 1.56
N LEU A 132 -12.92 12.86 0.32
CA LEU A 132 -12.66 11.52 -0.20
C LEU A 132 -11.17 11.16 -0.11
N GLU A 133 -10.29 12.04 -0.60
CA GLU A 133 -8.85 11.85 -0.55
C GLU A 133 -8.36 11.65 0.90
N ARG A 134 -8.87 12.44 1.87
CA ARG A 134 -8.50 12.31 3.28
C ARG A 134 -8.90 10.97 3.86
N LEU A 135 -10.13 10.53 3.59
CA LEU A 135 -10.61 9.21 4.03
C LEU A 135 -9.81 8.07 3.40
N LEU A 136 -9.50 8.17 2.09
CA LEU A 136 -8.64 7.20 1.40
C LEU A 136 -7.24 7.16 2.02
N LEU A 137 -6.63 8.30 2.30
CA LEU A 137 -5.33 8.39 2.95
C LEU A 137 -5.34 7.81 4.36
N ARG A 138 -6.33 8.18 5.19
CA ARG A 138 -6.46 7.65 6.55
C ARG A 138 -6.58 6.14 6.52
N THR A 139 -7.44 5.62 5.64
CA THR A 139 -7.64 4.19 5.44
C THR A 139 -6.34 3.52 5.00
N TRP A 140 -5.61 4.10 4.05
CA TRP A 140 -4.32 3.58 3.63
C TRP A 140 -3.27 3.55 4.74
N LEU A 141 -3.15 4.61 5.54
CA LEU A 141 -2.18 4.68 6.64
C LEU A 141 -2.55 3.73 7.79
N ARG A 142 -3.83 3.73 8.18
CA ARG A 142 -4.40 2.93 9.27
C ARG A 142 -4.48 1.45 8.92
N ASP A 143 -5.09 1.10 7.79
CA ASP A 143 -5.34 -0.29 7.41
C ASP A 143 -4.22 -0.90 6.55
N GLY A 144 -3.35 -0.05 5.99
CA GLY A 144 -2.23 -0.44 5.14
C GLY A 144 -2.53 -0.41 3.65
N GLU A 145 -3.80 -0.34 3.27
CA GLU A 145 -4.23 -0.26 1.88
C GLU A 145 -5.61 0.38 1.78
N VAL A 146 -5.98 0.76 0.57
CA VAL A 146 -7.34 1.17 0.20
C VAL A 146 -7.56 0.90 -1.28
N PHE A 147 -8.81 0.65 -1.65
CA PHE A 147 -9.21 0.37 -3.02
C PHE A 147 -10.15 1.44 -3.53
N SER A 148 -10.09 1.73 -4.84
CA SER A 148 -11.08 2.54 -5.51
C SER A 148 -11.32 2.01 -6.90
N GLN A 149 -12.57 1.73 -7.26
CA GLN A 149 -12.93 1.39 -8.62
C GLN A 149 -13.12 2.68 -9.42
N MET A 150 -12.52 2.76 -10.60
CA MET A 150 -12.80 3.80 -11.58
C MET A 150 -14.04 3.40 -12.36
N VAL A 151 -15.04 4.29 -12.34
CA VAL A 151 -16.32 4.09 -13.02
C VAL A 151 -16.45 5.19 -14.07
N ALA A 152 -16.56 4.82 -15.34
CA ALA A 152 -16.63 5.77 -16.45
C ALA A 152 -17.79 5.45 -17.39
N GLY A 153 -18.34 6.49 -18.03
CA GLY A 153 -19.40 6.36 -19.02
C GLY A 153 -20.82 6.41 -18.44
N LYS A 154 -21.78 5.83 -19.16
CA LYS A 154 -23.20 5.86 -18.76
C LYS A 154 -23.52 4.67 -17.87
N MET A 155 -23.66 4.92 -16.57
CA MET A 155 -23.99 3.90 -15.58
C MET A 155 -25.40 4.12 -15.01
N PRO A 156 -26.20 3.05 -14.80
CA PRO A 156 -27.51 3.20 -14.18
C PRO A 156 -27.41 3.83 -12.79
N GLY A 157 -28.17 4.91 -12.56
CA GLY A 157 -28.22 5.58 -11.26
C GLY A 157 -27.10 6.57 -10.97
N LEU A 158 -26.16 6.79 -11.91
CA LEU A 158 -25.12 7.82 -11.80
C LEU A 158 -25.34 8.94 -12.82
N GLU A 159 -25.44 10.17 -12.33
CA GLU A 159 -25.60 11.37 -13.15
C GLU A 159 -24.28 12.15 -13.23
N PRO A 160 -23.78 12.52 -14.42
CA PRO A 160 -22.48 13.16 -14.58
C PRO A 160 -22.38 14.47 -13.81
N VAL A 161 -21.37 14.57 -12.95
CA VAL A 161 -21.05 15.82 -12.26
C VAL A 161 -20.30 16.71 -13.24
N ALA A 162 -20.81 17.92 -13.45
CA ALA A 162 -20.22 18.88 -14.39
C ALA A 162 -20.05 18.35 -15.82
N GLY A 163 -20.92 17.44 -16.25
CA GLY A 163 -20.85 16.81 -17.57
C GLY A 163 -19.68 15.84 -17.75
N VAL A 164 -18.96 15.49 -16.68
CA VAL A 164 -17.87 14.50 -16.71
C VAL A 164 -18.42 13.15 -16.23
N PRO A 165 -18.59 12.15 -17.10
CA PRO A 165 -19.12 10.84 -16.74
C PRO A 165 -18.01 9.95 -16.16
N PHE A 166 -17.44 10.38 -15.02
CA PHE A 166 -16.36 9.67 -14.32
C PHE A 166 -16.57 9.77 -12.81
N TRP A 167 -16.45 8.64 -12.11
CA TRP A 167 -16.62 8.55 -10.67
C TRP A 167 -15.62 7.57 -10.07
N LEU A 168 -15.44 7.71 -8.77
CA LEU A 168 -14.66 6.79 -7.94
C LEU A 168 -15.61 6.08 -6.97
N GLU A 169 -15.57 4.76 -6.95
CA GLU A 169 -16.17 3.95 -5.88
C GLU A 169 -15.07 3.60 -4.90
N ALA A 170 -14.94 4.38 -3.83
CA ALA A 170 -13.97 4.10 -2.77
C ALA A 170 -14.44 2.93 -1.90
N MET A 171 -13.51 2.02 -1.59
CA MET A 171 -13.79 0.80 -0.85
C MET A 171 -12.70 0.59 0.20
N GLU A 172 -13.15 0.30 1.42
CA GLU A 172 -12.26 -0.17 2.47
C GLU A 172 -11.66 -1.55 2.13
N PRO A 173 -10.51 -1.92 2.71
CA PRO A 173 -9.80 -3.15 2.39
C PRO A 173 -10.57 -4.46 2.59
N ASP A 174 -11.61 -4.43 3.42
CA ASP A 174 -12.43 -5.60 3.74
C ASP A 174 -13.34 -6.02 2.57
N TYR A 175 -13.66 -5.09 1.66
CA TYR A 175 -14.38 -5.41 0.43
C TYR A 175 -13.62 -6.38 -0.48
N VAL A 176 -12.28 -6.45 -0.37
CA VAL A 176 -11.46 -7.43 -1.09
C VAL A 176 -11.11 -8.57 -0.13
N PRO A 177 -11.65 -9.79 -0.33
CA PRO A 177 -11.55 -10.87 0.64
C PRO A 177 -10.11 -11.37 0.73
N MET A 178 -9.47 -11.12 1.89
CA MET A 178 -8.07 -11.47 2.12
C MET A 178 -7.86 -12.97 2.30
N GLU A 179 -8.90 -13.67 2.76
CA GLU A 179 -8.90 -15.10 3.01
C GLU A 179 -8.94 -15.93 1.71
N GLN A 180 -9.38 -15.34 0.60
CA GLN A 180 -9.48 -16.03 -0.69
C GLN A 180 -8.12 -16.09 -1.40
N THR A 181 -7.48 -17.26 -1.35
CA THR A 181 -6.21 -17.56 -2.03
C THR A 181 -6.30 -18.94 -2.65
N ASP A 182 -5.92 -19.05 -3.93
CA ASP A 182 -5.87 -20.30 -4.68
C ASP A 182 -4.63 -20.29 -5.60
N SER A 183 -3.70 -21.19 -5.32
CA SER A 183 -2.46 -21.33 -6.09
C SER A 183 -2.69 -21.83 -7.52
N THR A 184 -3.81 -22.51 -7.79
CA THR A 184 -4.11 -23.09 -9.11
C THR A 184 -4.43 -22.00 -10.12
N ASN A 185 -5.18 -20.99 -9.69
CA ASN A 185 -5.63 -19.88 -10.52
C ASN A 185 -4.80 -18.60 -10.31
N ASN A 186 -3.64 -18.70 -9.65
CA ASN A 186 -2.81 -17.55 -9.27
C ASN A 186 -3.61 -16.44 -8.53
N LEU A 187 -4.54 -16.86 -7.67
CA LEU A 187 -5.34 -15.99 -6.81
C LEU A 187 -4.63 -15.83 -5.48
N ILE A 188 -4.26 -14.60 -5.13
CA ILE A 188 -3.62 -14.27 -3.86
C ILE A 188 -4.46 -13.19 -3.17
N GLN A 189 -5.07 -13.55 -2.03
CA GLN A 189 -5.76 -12.63 -1.13
C GLN A 189 -6.82 -11.74 -1.81
N GLY A 190 -7.62 -12.35 -2.69
CA GLY A 190 -8.69 -11.68 -3.45
C GLY A 190 -8.24 -11.01 -4.75
N ILE A 191 -6.98 -11.18 -5.15
CA ILE A 191 -6.42 -10.58 -6.38
C ILE A 191 -5.91 -11.68 -7.29
N TYR A 192 -6.38 -11.71 -8.54
CA TYR A 192 -5.86 -12.59 -9.58
C TYR A 192 -4.59 -12.01 -10.19
N PHE A 193 -3.59 -12.85 -10.39
CA PHE A 193 -2.32 -12.48 -11.01
C PHE A 193 -2.08 -13.28 -12.29
N ASN A 194 -1.33 -12.69 -13.22
CA ASN A 194 -0.74 -13.45 -14.33
C ASN A 194 0.56 -14.15 -13.87
N ASP A 195 1.19 -14.90 -14.78
CA ASP A 195 2.42 -15.64 -14.50
C ASP A 195 3.61 -14.76 -14.08
N TRP A 196 3.56 -13.47 -14.44
CA TRP A 196 4.55 -12.46 -14.07
C TRP A 196 4.21 -11.72 -12.77
N GLN A 197 3.23 -12.19 -11.99
CA GLN A 197 2.77 -11.53 -10.76
C GLN A 197 2.24 -10.10 -10.99
N ARG A 198 1.71 -9.82 -12.19
CA ARG A 198 0.96 -8.59 -12.47
C ARG A 198 -0.52 -8.80 -12.13
N PRO A 199 -1.17 -7.88 -11.37
CA PRO A 199 -2.60 -7.96 -11.10
C PRO A 199 -3.42 -7.95 -12.40
N LYS A 200 -4.38 -8.87 -12.50
CA LYS A 200 -5.32 -9.00 -13.63
C LYS A 200 -6.71 -8.53 -13.26
N SER A 201 -7.22 -8.97 -12.11
CA SER A 201 -8.54 -8.58 -11.61
C SER A 201 -8.62 -8.76 -10.09
N TYR A 202 -9.63 -8.13 -9.50
CA TYR A 202 -9.90 -8.11 -8.07
C TYR A 202 -11.28 -8.69 -7.81
N ILE A 203 -11.38 -9.57 -6.82
CA ILE A 203 -12.65 -10.03 -6.26
C ILE A 203 -13.10 -8.97 -5.26
N VAL A 204 -14.29 -8.43 -5.46
CA VAL A 204 -14.84 -7.37 -4.62
C VAL A 204 -16.24 -7.74 -4.16
N CYS A 205 -16.47 -7.69 -2.86
CA CYS A 205 -17.79 -7.87 -2.25
C CYS A 205 -18.73 -6.73 -2.68
N LYS A 206 -19.99 -7.03 -3.02
CA LYS A 206 -20.98 -6.01 -3.40
C LYS A 206 -21.55 -5.24 -2.21
N SER A 207 -21.41 -5.79 -1.01
CA SER A 207 -21.78 -5.14 0.25
C SER A 207 -20.69 -5.35 1.27
N TRP A 208 -20.72 -4.56 2.35
CA TRP A 208 -19.80 -4.76 3.47
C TRP A 208 -19.89 -6.21 3.96
N PRO A 209 -18.77 -6.97 4.00
CA PRO A 209 -18.82 -8.37 4.35
C PRO A 209 -19.17 -8.63 5.82
N GLY A 210 -19.10 -7.60 6.69
CA GLY A 210 -19.57 -7.67 8.06
C GLY A 210 -18.99 -8.84 8.87
N PHE A 211 -19.65 -9.15 9.98
CA PHE A 211 -19.42 -10.36 10.76
C PHE A 211 -20.42 -11.47 10.40
N ALA A 212 -21.18 -11.30 9.30
CA ALA A 212 -22.34 -12.13 8.99
C ALA A 212 -21.95 -13.45 8.28
N THR A 213 -22.70 -14.51 8.58
CA THR A 213 -22.45 -15.90 8.20
C THR A 213 -22.81 -16.23 6.74
N ALA A 214 -23.45 -15.31 6.01
CA ALA A 214 -23.90 -15.52 4.64
C ALA A 214 -22.84 -15.08 3.62
N MET A 215 -22.69 -15.86 2.55
CA MET A 215 -21.82 -15.53 1.42
C MET A 215 -22.26 -14.19 0.80
N VAL A 216 -21.41 -13.18 0.91
CA VAL A 216 -21.64 -11.89 0.26
C VAL A 216 -21.43 -12.05 -1.24
N ALA A 217 -22.38 -11.57 -2.04
CA ALA A 217 -22.25 -11.58 -3.49
C ALA A 217 -21.00 -10.78 -3.90
N THR A 218 -20.17 -11.36 -4.77
CA THR A 218 -18.96 -10.72 -5.28
C THR A 218 -19.14 -10.24 -6.71
N LYS A 219 -18.33 -9.26 -7.11
CA LYS A 219 -18.09 -8.82 -8.49
C LYS A 219 -16.60 -8.96 -8.79
N LEU A 220 -16.27 -9.14 -10.07
CA LEU A 220 -14.90 -9.06 -10.55
C LEU A 220 -14.69 -7.67 -11.16
N ILE A 221 -13.58 -7.04 -10.81
CA ILE A 221 -13.16 -5.76 -11.37
C ILE A 221 -11.79 -5.97 -12.02
N ASP A 222 -11.67 -5.61 -13.28
CA ASP A 222 -10.39 -5.68 -13.99
C ASP A 222 -9.38 -4.70 -13.38
N ALA A 223 -8.11 -5.10 -13.36
CA ALA A 223 -7.05 -4.32 -12.72
C ALA A 223 -6.84 -2.95 -13.38
N GLU A 224 -7.24 -2.78 -14.64
CA GLU A 224 -7.22 -1.48 -15.32
C GLU A 224 -8.21 -0.47 -14.73
N ASN A 225 -9.30 -0.96 -14.13
CA ASN A 225 -10.36 -0.14 -13.52
C ASN A 225 -10.23 -0.07 -12.00
N MET A 226 -9.14 -0.59 -11.43
CA MET A 226 -8.91 -0.63 -9.98
C MET A 226 -7.69 0.19 -9.60
N LEU A 227 -7.89 1.17 -8.72
CA LEU A 227 -6.83 1.87 -8.01
C LEU A 227 -6.60 1.15 -6.68
N HIS A 228 -5.40 0.58 -6.52
CA HIS A 228 -4.98 -0.08 -5.28
C HIS A 228 -3.79 0.64 -4.67
N LEU A 229 -4.06 1.49 -3.68
CA LEU A 229 -3.01 2.14 -2.91
C LEU A 229 -2.66 1.23 -1.74
N LYS A 230 -1.40 0.80 -1.64
CA LYS A 230 -0.94 -0.14 -0.60
C LYS A 230 0.44 0.19 -0.07
N PHE A 231 0.62 -0.01 1.22
CA PHE A 231 1.91 0.05 1.88
C PHE A 231 2.53 -1.35 1.92
N THR A 232 3.63 -1.53 1.19
CA THR A 232 4.36 -2.80 1.09
C THR A 232 5.80 -2.63 1.54
N ARG A 233 6.29 -3.56 2.37
CA ARG A 233 7.71 -3.58 2.83
C ARG A 233 8.54 -4.61 2.07
N ARG A 234 7.91 -5.47 1.27
CA ARG A 234 8.54 -6.57 0.51
C ARG A 234 8.06 -6.58 -0.94
N LEU A 235 8.93 -7.00 -1.85
CA LEU A 235 8.59 -7.19 -3.26
C LEU A 235 7.51 -8.28 -3.41
N ASN A 236 6.66 -8.14 -4.44
CA ASN A 236 5.57 -9.06 -4.78
C ASN A 236 4.52 -9.28 -3.65
N GLN A 237 4.44 -8.33 -2.72
CA GLN A 237 3.41 -8.31 -1.70
C GLN A 237 2.08 -7.88 -2.32
N ALA A 238 1.08 -8.76 -2.29
CA ALA A 238 -0.23 -8.55 -2.90
C ALA A 238 -1.03 -7.46 -2.17
N ARG A 239 -1.14 -7.58 -0.85
CA ARG A 239 -1.94 -6.70 0.03
C ARG A 239 -1.09 -5.77 0.87
N GLY A 240 -1.61 -4.60 1.23
CA GLY A 240 -0.91 -3.69 2.15
C GLY A 240 -0.97 -4.14 3.61
N VAL A 241 -0.05 -3.61 4.43
CA VAL A 241 -0.07 -3.79 5.89
C VAL A 241 -0.01 -2.43 6.54
N THR A 242 -0.74 -2.25 7.65
CA THR A 242 -0.78 -1.00 8.41
C THR A 242 0.62 -0.44 8.70
N LEU A 243 0.73 0.89 8.70
CA LEU A 243 1.95 1.58 9.10
C LEU A 243 2.27 1.35 10.60
N LEU A 244 1.26 1.01 11.40
CA LEU A 244 1.35 0.82 12.85
C LEU A 244 1.90 -0.54 13.28
N ALA A 245 2.31 -1.40 12.33
CA ALA A 245 2.87 -2.73 12.56
C ALA A 245 4.40 -2.77 12.66
#